data_AF-A0A3N5VXF6-F1
#
_entry.id   AF-A0A3N5VXF6-F1
#
_cell.length_a   1.000
_cell.length_b   1.000
_cell.length_c   1.000
_cell.angle_alpha   90.00
_cell.angle_beta   90.00
_cell.angle_gamma   90.00
#
_symmetry.space_group_name_H-M   'P 1'
#
loop_
_entity.id
_entity.type
_entity.pdbx_description
1 polymer ?
#
loop_
_entity_poly.entity_id
_entity_poly.type
_entity_poly.pdbx_seq_one_letter_code
_entity_poly.pdbx_strand_id
1 'polypeptide(L)'
;MAKANVDPAELRRFARDLTRFNSDLETLLVGLQGRLKELERSWADQEQRRFAQEFELTVKTLRRFLDASTQHVTFLAKKAGHVEDYLQQR
;
A
#
# COMPACT_ATOMS: atom_id res chain seq x y z
N MET A 1 -23.55 -8.82 24.21
CA MET A 1 -23.51 -7.37 23.92
C MET A 1 -22.09 -7.06 23.47
N ALA A 2 -21.85 -6.93 22.16
CA ALA A 2 -20.51 -6.69 21.64
C ALA A 2 -20.06 -5.28 22.05
N LYS A 3 -19.29 -5.18 23.15
CA LYS A 3 -18.61 -3.93 23.50
C LYS A 3 -17.55 -3.69 22.42
N ALA A 4 -17.86 -2.80 21.48
CA ALA A 4 -16.88 -2.30 20.53
C ALA A 4 -15.84 -1.50 21.34
N ASN A 5 -14.71 -2.12 21.65
CA ASN A 5 -13.53 -1.45 22.21
C ASN A 5 -12.70 -0.77 21.11
N VAL A 6 -13.35 -0.30 20.05
CA VAL A 6 -12.71 0.25 18.85
C VAL A 6 -13.08 1.72 18.75
N ASP A 7 -12.06 2.57 18.66
CA ASP A 7 -12.22 4.00 18.47
C ASP A 7 -12.30 4.32 16.96
N PRO A 8 -13.41 4.90 16.46
CA PRO A 8 -13.53 5.35 15.08
C PRO A 8 -12.41 6.30 14.64
N ALA A 9 -11.89 7.13 15.55
CA ALA A 9 -10.82 8.07 15.25
C ALA A 9 -9.50 7.34 14.96
N GLU A 10 -9.21 6.26 15.70
CA GLU A 10 -8.02 5.42 15.50
C GLU A 10 -8.10 4.70 14.14
N LEU A 11 -9.25 4.13 13.79
CA LEU A 11 -9.47 3.48 12.49
C LEU A 11 -9.23 4.45 11.33
N ARG A 12 -9.76 5.68 11.42
CA ARG A 12 -9.54 6.70 10.40
C ARG A 12 -8.09 7.17 10.34
N ARG A 13 -7.42 7.30 11.48
CA ARG A 13 -6.00 7.66 11.54
C ARG A 13 -5.17 6.62 10.79
N PHE A 14 -5.36 5.34 11.09
CA PHE A 14 -4.65 4.28 10.38
C PHE A 14 -4.96 4.26 8.88
N ALA A 15 -6.22 4.47 8.48
CA ALA A 15 -6.59 4.52 7.07
C ALA A 15 -5.88 5.67 6.32
N ARG A 16 -5.75 6.84 6.95
CA ARG A 16 -4.99 7.98 6.40
C ARG A 16 -3.49 7.67 6.31
N ASP A 17 -2.92 7.11 7.36
CA ASP A 17 -1.50 6.71 7.39
C ASP A 17 -1.20 5.69 6.29
N LEU A 18 -2.07 4.70 6.08
CA LEU A 18 -1.95 3.70 5.02
C LEU A 18 -2.08 4.32 3.62
N THR A 19 -2.99 5.28 3.44
CA THR A 19 -3.14 6.01 2.17
C THR A 19 -1.87 6.79 1.81
N ARG A 20 -1.28 7.47 2.80
CA ARG A 20 0.00 8.17 2.63
C ARG A 20 1.13 7.21 2.29
N PHE A 21 1.24 6.12 3.05
CA PHE A 21 2.23 5.07 2.81
C PHE A 21 2.15 4.54 1.36
N ASN A 22 0.93 4.26 0.87
CA ASN A 22 0.72 3.80 -0.49
C ASN A 22 1.26 4.79 -1.54
N SER A 23 0.99 6.08 -1.35
CA SER A 23 1.41 7.14 -2.27
C SER A 23 2.94 7.32 -2.28
N ASP A 24 3.55 7.28 -1.09
CA ASP A 24 5.00 7.37 -0.93
C ASP A 24 5.68 6.14 -1.58
N LEU A 25 5.14 4.93 -1.35
CA LEU A 25 5.65 3.70 -1.95
C LEU A 25 5.56 3.71 -3.48
N GLU A 26 4.44 4.17 -4.05
CA GLU A 26 4.29 4.28 -5.51
C GLU A 26 5.33 5.23 -6.12
N THR A 27 5.56 6.38 -5.47
CA THR A 27 6.59 7.34 -5.90
C THR A 27 7.99 6.74 -5.87
N LEU A 28 8.32 6.01 -4.79
CA LEU A 28 9.62 5.33 -4.65
C LEU A 28 9.82 4.23 -5.71
N LEU A 29 8.76 3.48 -6.04
CA LEU A 29 8.82 2.44 -7.07
C LEU A 29 9.08 3.02 -8.46
N VAL A 30 8.42 4.12 -8.81
CA VAL A 30 8.68 4.84 -10.08
C VAL A 30 10.14 5.31 -10.16
N GLY A 31 10.65 5.91 -9.08
CA GLY A 31 12.05 6.34 -9.02
C GLY A 31 13.05 5.18 -9.12
N LEU A 32 12.73 4.03 -8.53
CA LEU A 32 13.58 2.84 -8.60
C LEU A 32 13.59 2.20 -10.00
N GLN A 33 12.44 2.17 -10.69
CA GLN A 33 12.38 1.75 -12.09
C GLN A 33 13.21 2.65 -13.01
N GLY A 34 13.25 3.96 -12.77
CA GLY A 34 14.12 4.87 -13.51
C GLY A 34 15.60 4.51 -13.36
N ARG A 35 16.05 4.27 -12.12
CA ARG A 35 17.43 3.86 -11.83
C ARG A 35 17.80 2.50 -12.42
N LEU A 36 16.85 1.55 -12.47
CA LEU A 36 17.06 0.26 -13.14
C LEU A 36 17.34 0.46 -14.64
N LYS A 37 16.57 1.32 -15.31
CA LYS A 37 16.78 1.64 -16.74
C LYS A 37 18.12 2.34 -17.00
N GLU A 38 18.61 3.12 -16.06
CA GLU A 38 19.94 3.73 -16.16
C GLU A 38 21.04 2.66 -16.03
N LEU A 39 20.89 1.74 -15.07
CA LEU A 39 21.82 0.63 -14.86
C LEU A 39 21.92 -0.28 -16.10
N GLU A 40 20.80 -0.53 -16.77
CA GLU A 40 20.71 -1.29 -18.03
C GLU A 40 21.55 -0.72 -19.17
N ARG A 41 21.90 0.58 -19.12
CA ARG A 41 22.76 1.21 -20.13
C ARG A 41 24.22 0.83 -19.97
N SER A 42 24.66 0.58 -18.74
CA SER A 42 26.05 0.25 -18.40
C SER A 42 26.28 -1.24 -18.14
N TRP A 43 25.21 -2.02 -18.00
CA TRP A 43 25.26 -3.45 -17.71
C TRP A 43 24.28 -4.19 -18.62
N ALA A 44 24.80 -4.97 -19.56
CA ALA A 44 24.00 -5.60 -20.61
C ALA A 44 24.52 -7.00 -20.94
N ASP A 45 24.32 -7.93 -20.01
CA ASP A 45 24.67 -9.34 -20.14
C ASP A 45 23.50 -10.26 -19.72
N GLN A 46 23.75 -11.57 -19.63
CA GLN A 46 22.75 -12.54 -19.21
C GLN A 46 22.38 -12.41 -17.72
N GLU A 47 23.32 -12.02 -16.87
CA GLU A 47 23.09 -11.85 -15.43
C GLU A 47 22.17 -10.65 -15.19
N GLN A 48 22.39 -9.55 -15.90
CA GLN A 48 21.52 -8.39 -15.86
C GLN A 48 20.07 -8.77 -16.22
N ARG A 49 19.87 -9.55 -17.29
CA ARG A 49 18.52 -9.97 -17.70
C ARG A 49 17.82 -10.81 -16.64
N ARG A 50 18.57 -11.72 -16.01
CA ARG A 50 18.03 -12.54 -14.92
C ARG A 50 17.68 -11.69 -13.69
N PHE A 51 18.57 -10.77 -13.31
CA PHE A 51 18.32 -9.83 -12.23
C PHE A 51 17.07 -9.00 -12.49
N ALA A 52 16.93 -8.41 -13.69
CA ALA A 52 15.77 -7.60 -14.06
C ALA A 52 14.46 -8.39 -13.93
N GLN A 53 14.42 -9.64 -14.40
CA GLN A 53 13.25 -10.51 -14.27
C GLN A 53 12.87 -10.77 -12.80
N GLU A 54 13.84 -11.17 -11.96
CA GLU A 54 13.60 -11.43 -10.53
C GLU A 54 13.17 -10.15 -9.79
N PHE A 55 13.77 -9.01 -10.15
CA PHE A 55 13.44 -7.72 -9.60
C PHE A 55 12.01 -7.26 -9.99
N GLU A 56 11.63 -7.40 -11.25
CA GLU A 56 10.27 -7.09 -11.72
C GLU A 56 9.20 -7.91 -11.01
N LEU A 57 9.46 -9.20 -10.74
CA LEU A 57 8.56 -10.05 -9.95
C LEU A 57 8.40 -9.55 -8.51
N THR A 58 9.48 -9.04 -7.91
CA THR A 58 9.44 -8.44 -6.57
C THR A 58 8.60 -7.16 -6.58
N VAL A 59 8.81 -6.27 -7.57
CA VAL A 59 8.01 -5.04 -7.74
C VAL A 59 6.53 -5.36 -7.94
N LYS A 60 6.20 -6.40 -8.71
CA LYS A 60 4.82 -6.84 -8.93
C LYS A 60 4.13 -7.25 -7.62
N THR A 61 4.87 -7.82 -6.67
CA THR A 61 4.34 -8.18 -5.35
C THR A 61 3.99 -6.92 -4.55
N LEU A 62 4.82 -5.88 -4.61
CA LEU A 62 4.53 -4.58 -3.99
C LEU A 62 3.32 -3.90 -4.65
N ARG A 63 3.15 -4.02 -5.97
CA ARG A 63 1.95 -3.49 -6.64
C ARG A 63 0.67 -4.17 -6.16
N ARG A 64 0.69 -5.50 -6.01
CA ARG A 64 -0.45 -6.25 -5.43
C ARG A 64 -0.75 -5.82 -4.00
N PHE A 65 0.28 -5.53 -3.21
CA PHE A 65 0.09 -4.97 -1.86
C PHE A 65 -0.64 -3.62 -1.91
N LEU A 66 -0.26 -2.71 -2.81
CA LEU A 66 -0.92 -1.41 -2.98
C LEU A 66 -2.41 -1.54 -3.34
N ASP A 67 -2.74 -2.51 -4.21
CA ASP A 67 -4.12 -2.79 -4.59
C ASP A 67 -4.94 -3.29 -3.39
N ALA A 68 -4.38 -4.23 -2.62
CA ALA A 68 -5.02 -4.77 -1.42
C ALA A 68 -5.15 -3.72 -0.31
N SER A 69 -4.13 -2.90 -0.08
CA SER A 69 -4.15 -1.87 0.95
C SER A 69 -5.19 -0.79 0.67
N THR A 70 -5.47 -0.47 -0.60
CA THR A 70 -6.56 0.43 -0.98
C THR A 70 -7.94 -0.12 -0.57
N GLN A 71 -8.14 -1.44 -0.67
CA GLN A 71 -9.35 -2.10 -0.18
C GLN A 71 -9.44 -2.04 1.35
N HIS A 72 -8.31 -2.20 2.05
CA HIS A 72 -8.25 -2.05 3.51
C HIS A 72 -8.59 -0.63 3.98
N VAL A 73 -8.08 0.41 3.30
CA VAL A 73 -8.46 1.81 3.57
C VAL A 73 -9.97 1.99 3.52
N THR A 74 -10.61 1.49 2.44
CA THR A 74 -12.06 1.58 2.26
C THR A 74 -12.83 0.84 3.35
N PHE A 75 -12.38 -0.36 3.71
CA PHE A 75 -12.99 -1.15 4.78
C PHE A 75 -12.94 -0.42 6.13
N LEU A 76 -11.77 0.13 6.50
CA LEU A 76 -11.58 0.85 7.76
C LEU A 76 -12.46 2.11 7.84
N ALA A 77 -12.57 2.85 6.74
CA ALA A 77 -13.43 4.03 6.67
C ALA A 77 -14.91 3.66 6.90
N LYS A 78 -15.41 2.61 6.24
CA LYS A 78 -16.78 2.10 6.45
C LYS A 78 -17.00 1.62 7.88
N LYS A 79 -16.03 0.88 8.44
CA LYS A 79 -16.10 0.38 9.82
C LYS A 79 -16.17 1.52 10.83
N ALA A 80 -15.39 2.58 10.64
CA ALA A 80 -15.42 3.77 11.50
C ALA A 80 -16.81 4.44 11.48
N GLY A 81 -17.41 4.60 10.30
CA GLY A 81 -18.77 5.15 10.16
C GLY A 81 -19.81 4.33 10.94
N HIS A 82 -19.84 3.01 10.74
CA HIS A 82 -20.79 2.14 11.45
C HIS A 82 -20.62 2.18 12.98
N VAL A 83 -19.40 2.37 13.48
CA VAL A 83 -19.14 2.46 14.93
C VAL A 83 -19.63 3.81 15.48
N GLU A 84 -19.44 4.90 14.74
CA GLU A 84 -20.00 6.21 15.14
C GLU A 84 -21.52 6.22 15.15
N ASP A 85 -22.16 5.70 14.10
CA ASP A 85 -23.62 5.62 14.04
C ASP A 85 -24.18 4.86 15.25
N TYR A 86 -23.50 3.76 15.63
CA TYR A 86 -23.88 2.97 16.81
C TYR A 86 -23.67 3.74 18.13
N LEU A 87 -22.60 4.53 18.25
CA LEU A 87 -22.33 5.34 19.44
C LEU A 87 -23.30 6.54 19.57
N GLN A 88 -23.77 7.09 18.44
CA GLN A 88 -24.76 8.18 18.43
C GLN A 88 -26.19 7.71 18.73
N GLN A 89 -26.52 6.46 18.42
CA GLN A 89 -27.84 5.86 18.67
C GLN A 89 -28.03 5.36 20.11
N ARG A 90 -27.01 5.44 20.97
CA ARG A 90 -27.01 4.94 22.34
C ARG A 90 -26.94 6.08 23.35
#